data_AF-A0A529NP69-F1
#
_entry.id   AF-A0A529NP69-F1
#
_cell.length_a   1.000
_cell.length_b   1.000
_cell.length_c   1.000
_cell.angle_alpha   90.00
_cell.angle_beta   90.00
_cell.angle_gamma   90.00
#
_symmetry.space_group_name_H-M   'P 1'
#
loop_
_entity.id
_entity.type
_entity.pdbx_description
1 polymer ?
#
loop_
_entity_poly.entity_id
_entity_poly.type
_entity_poly.pdbx_seq_one_letter_code
_entity_poly.pdbx_strand_id
1 'polypeptide(L)'
;FYKRIPVAHIEAGLRSHDINSPFPEELNRKIAGDIATWHFAPTIQARDNLIAEGKDAGAIFVTGNTVIDTLLHFSGAIDADKLMSAKLATHFPFLDPAKKMILVTGHRRENFDGGIHRICAALKRLAVREDVQIVYPVHPNPNVCSVVNE
;
A
#
# COMPACT_ATOMS: atom_id res chain seq x y z
N PHE A 1 6.03 25.31 11.11
CA PHE A 1 7.33 25.89 11.54
C PHE A 1 7.43 27.39 11.21
N TYR A 2 7.76 27.82 9.98
CA TYR A 2 7.88 29.26 9.64
C TYR A 2 6.58 30.05 9.70
N LYS A 3 5.51 29.51 9.11
CA LYS A 3 4.17 30.14 9.15
C LYS A 3 3.39 29.85 10.43
N ARG A 4 3.97 29.09 11.37
CA ARG A 4 3.34 28.64 12.63
C ARG A 4 1.93 28.01 12.45
N ILE A 5 1.69 27.38 11.30
CA ILE A 5 0.46 26.64 11.05
C ILE A 5 0.63 25.23 11.64
N PRO A 6 -0.30 24.78 12.51
CA PRO A 6 -0.31 23.41 13.03
C PRO A 6 -0.44 22.38 11.91
N VAL A 7 0.19 21.21 12.08
CA VAL A 7 0.18 20.13 11.08
C VAL A 7 -0.41 18.87 11.71
N ALA A 8 -1.35 18.25 11.01
CA ALA A 8 -1.88 16.93 11.34
C ALA A 8 -1.22 15.89 10.45
N HIS A 9 -0.64 14.84 11.05
CA HIS A 9 -0.06 13.73 10.32
C HIS A 9 -1.02 12.53 10.40
N ILE A 10 -1.72 12.29 9.29
CA ILE A 10 -2.54 11.09 9.08
C ILE A 10 -1.63 9.91 8.77
N GLU A 11 -1.94 8.73 9.32
CA GLU A 11 -1.10 7.53 9.20
C GLU A 11 0.29 7.70 9.84
N ALA A 12 0.34 8.37 10.99
CA ALA A 12 1.59 8.63 11.70
C ALA A 12 2.14 7.36 12.39
N GLY A 13 3.48 7.26 12.47
CA GLY A 13 4.14 6.35 13.40
C GLY A 13 4.58 4.98 12.86
N LEU A 14 4.40 4.67 11.58
CA LEU A 14 5.02 3.47 10.99
C LEU A 14 6.54 3.61 10.96
N ARG A 15 7.29 2.58 11.34
CA ARG A 15 8.75 2.60 11.34
C ARG A 15 9.31 1.27 10.85
N SER A 16 10.36 1.35 10.04
CA SER A 16 11.28 0.24 9.78
C SER A 16 12.54 0.32 10.64
N HIS A 17 12.83 1.51 11.20
CA HIS A 17 14.06 1.83 11.93
C HIS A 17 15.34 1.76 11.08
N ASP A 18 15.21 1.59 9.76
CA ASP A 18 16.29 1.69 8.79
C ASP A 18 16.01 2.85 7.84
N ILE A 19 16.80 3.92 7.96
CA ILE A 19 16.67 5.12 7.12
C ILE A 19 16.90 4.84 5.63
N ASN A 20 17.58 3.75 5.31
CA ASN A 20 17.86 3.32 3.94
C ASN A 20 16.84 2.31 3.41
N SER A 21 15.86 1.88 4.22
CA SER A 21 14.88 0.88 3.81
C SER A 21 13.56 0.98 4.58
N PRO A 22 12.42 1.30 3.93
CA PRO A 22 12.28 1.77 2.55
C PRO A 22 12.84 3.19 2.35
N PHE A 23 13.51 3.41 1.21
CA PHE A 23 14.13 4.69 0.85
C PHE A 23 13.35 5.46 -0.23
N PRO A 24 12.98 6.74 0.00
CA PRO A 24 13.29 7.60 1.16
C PRO A 24 12.19 7.62 2.24
N GLU A 25 11.25 6.67 2.20
CA GLU A 25 10.00 6.75 2.96
C GLU A 25 10.20 6.72 4.47
N GLU A 26 11.19 6.00 5.01
CA GLU A 26 11.50 6.03 6.47
C GLU A 26 11.89 7.42 6.94
N LEU A 27 12.79 8.11 6.22
CA LEU A 27 13.19 9.46 6.59
C LEU A 27 12.02 10.44 6.47
N ASN A 28 11.27 10.36 5.38
CA ASN A 28 10.15 11.26 5.12
C ASN A 28 9.11 11.21 6.26
N ARG A 29 8.74 10.01 6.73
CA ARG A 29 7.76 9.87 7.82
C ARG A 29 8.29 10.27 9.19
N LYS A 30 9.61 10.19 9.42
CA LYS A 30 10.24 10.76 10.64
C LYS A 30 10.18 12.28 10.61
N ILE A 31 10.61 12.91 9.51
CA ILE A 31 10.55 14.37 9.35
C ILE A 31 9.11 14.88 9.48
N ALA A 32 8.14 14.21 8.83
CA ALA A 32 6.73 14.56 8.96
C ALA A 32 6.22 14.40 10.40
N GLY A 33 6.71 13.40 11.15
CA GLY A 33 6.46 13.25 12.58
C GLY A 33 7.07 14.37 13.42
N ASP A 34 8.24 14.90 13.06
CA ASP A 34 8.88 15.96 13.84
C ASP A 34 8.19 17.33 13.69
N ILE A 35 7.54 17.57 12.55
CA ILE A 35 6.85 18.83 12.27
C ILE A 35 5.37 18.83 12.67
N ALA A 36 4.81 17.66 13.00
CA ALA A 36 3.39 17.51 13.29
C ALA A 36 3.04 17.96 14.71
N THR A 37 1.85 18.57 14.83
CA THR A 37 1.22 18.92 16.11
C THR A 37 0.33 17.80 16.62
N TRP A 38 -0.33 17.08 15.71
CA TRP A 38 -1.18 15.94 16.03
C TRP A 38 -0.82 14.73 15.18
N HIS A 39 -0.87 13.57 15.81
CA HIS A 39 -0.54 12.30 15.19
C HIS A 39 -1.75 11.37 15.20
N PHE A 40 -2.21 10.97 14.03
CA PHE A 40 -3.28 9.99 13.87
C PHE A 40 -2.67 8.66 13.48
N ALA A 41 -2.37 7.84 14.49
CA ALA A 41 -1.70 6.57 14.36
C ALA A 41 -2.69 5.47 13.96
N PRO A 42 -2.35 4.59 13.00
CA PRO A 42 -3.26 3.53 12.56
C PRO A 42 -3.39 2.40 13.59
N THR A 43 -2.37 2.19 14.42
CA THR A 43 -2.30 1.08 15.38
C THR A 43 -1.66 1.52 16.69
N ILE A 44 -1.83 0.70 17.72
CA ILE A 44 -1.12 0.84 19.00
C ILE A 44 0.40 0.83 18.79
N GLN A 45 0.91 -0.07 17.94
CA GLN A 45 2.35 -0.14 17.63
C GLN A 45 2.87 1.18 17.03
N ALA A 46 2.11 1.79 16.12
CA ALA A 46 2.50 3.06 15.52
C ALA A 46 2.49 4.22 16.55
N ARG A 47 1.53 4.21 17.50
CA ARG A 47 1.55 5.12 18.66
C ARG A 47 2.81 4.91 19.50
N ASP A 48 3.14 3.66 19.80
CA ASP A 48 4.27 3.32 20.68
C ASP A 48 5.61 3.73 20.05
N ASN A 49 5.73 3.62 18.73
CA ASN A 49 6.87 4.16 17.98
C ASN A 49 7.01 5.68 18.15
N LEU A 50 5.91 6.43 18.09
CA LEU A 50 5.91 7.89 18.28
C LEU A 50 6.30 8.26 19.72
N ILE A 51 5.78 7.53 20.71
CA ILE A 51 6.15 7.72 22.13
C ILE A 51 7.64 7.45 22.34
N ALA A 52 8.17 6.37 21.74
CA ALA A 52 9.59 6.05 21.80
C ALA A 52 10.48 7.11 21.14
N GLU A 53 9.95 7.86 20.16
CA GLU A 53 10.60 9.03 19.55
C GLU A 53 10.40 10.34 20.34
N GLY A 54 9.78 10.27 21.52
CA GLY A 54 9.59 11.41 22.43
C GLY A 54 8.41 12.32 22.05
N LYS A 55 7.45 11.84 21.24
CA LYS A 55 6.21 12.58 20.97
C LYS A 55 5.30 12.56 22.19
N ASP A 56 4.65 13.70 22.45
CA ASP A 56 3.70 13.83 23.56
C ASP A 56 2.51 12.89 23.36
N ALA A 57 2.27 12.01 24.34
CA ALA A 57 1.16 11.07 24.33
C ALA A 57 -0.20 11.77 24.24
N GLY A 58 -0.33 13.00 24.76
CA GLY A 58 -1.56 13.80 24.66
C GLY A 58 -1.88 14.26 23.23
N ALA A 59 -0.93 14.19 22.31
CA ALA A 59 -1.06 14.59 20.92
C ALA A 59 -1.17 13.41 19.93
N ILE A 60 -1.24 12.17 20.44
CA ILE A 60 -1.31 10.95 19.63
C ILE A 60 -2.66 10.28 19.79
N PHE A 61 -3.33 10.02 18.68
CA PHE A 61 -4.64 9.39 18.62
C PHE A 61 -4.54 8.10 17.81
N VAL A 62 -4.97 6.98 18.37
CA VAL A 62 -5.09 5.73 17.61
C VAL A 62 -6.45 5.71 16.93
N THR A 63 -6.46 5.84 15.60
CA THR A 63 -7.69 6.04 14.81
C THR A 63 -8.03 4.87 13.89
N GLY A 64 -7.10 3.95 13.66
CA GLY A 64 -7.16 3.09 12.48
C GLY A 64 -6.64 3.82 11.24
N ASN A 65 -6.68 3.14 10.08
CA ASN A 65 -6.19 3.67 8.81
C ASN A 65 -7.38 3.96 7.88
N THR A 66 -7.42 5.18 7.33
CA THR A 66 -8.47 5.68 6.42
C THR A 66 -8.61 4.89 5.12
N VAL A 67 -7.62 4.05 4.79
CA VAL A 67 -7.69 3.12 3.66
C VAL A 67 -8.85 2.12 3.82
N ILE A 68 -9.20 1.76 5.05
CA ILE A 68 -10.31 0.83 5.32
C ILE A 68 -11.65 1.53 5.10
N ASP A 69 -11.80 2.76 5.56
CA ASP A 69 -12.98 3.59 5.30
C ASP A 69 -13.21 3.73 3.79
N THR A 70 -12.13 4.02 3.06
CA THR A 70 -12.15 4.13 1.59
C THR A 70 -12.55 2.80 0.94
N LEU A 71 -11.94 1.69 1.37
CA LEU A 71 -12.25 0.36 0.86
C LEU A 71 -13.73 0.02 1.06
N LEU A 72 -14.24 0.16 2.29
CA LEU A 72 -15.62 -0.18 2.63
C LEU A 72 -16.62 0.70 1.90
N HIS A 73 -16.32 1.99 1.75
CA HIS A 73 -17.16 2.92 1.02
C HIS A 73 -17.33 2.50 -0.45
N PHE A 74 -16.22 2.27 -1.16
CA PHE A 74 -16.28 1.98 -2.59
C PHE A 74 -16.70 0.54 -2.89
N SER A 75 -16.22 -0.44 -2.12
CA SER A 75 -16.66 -1.83 -2.30
C SER A 75 -18.15 -1.97 -2.02
N GLY A 76 -18.66 -1.38 -0.93
CA GLY A 76 -20.09 -1.39 -0.63
C GLY A 76 -20.94 -0.70 -1.70
N ALA A 77 -20.47 0.42 -2.25
CA ALA A 77 -21.16 1.09 -3.35
C ALA A 77 -21.21 0.24 -4.63
N ILE A 78 -20.11 -0.43 -4.97
CA ILE A 78 -20.03 -1.32 -6.15
C ILE A 78 -20.92 -2.56 -5.96
N ASP A 79 -20.91 -3.17 -4.77
CA ASP A 79 -21.71 -4.35 -4.46
C ASP A 79 -23.22 -4.04 -4.47
N ALA A 80 -23.59 -2.83 -4.05
CA ALA A 80 -24.98 -2.38 -4.05
C ALA A 80 -25.51 -2.03 -5.45
N ASP A 81 -24.65 -1.59 -6.38
CA ASP A 81 -25.02 -1.21 -7.75
C ASP A 81 -24.60 -2.28 -8.77
N LYS A 82 -25.52 -3.20 -9.08
CA LYS A 82 -25.29 -4.28 -10.05
C LYS A 82 -24.95 -3.77 -11.45
N LEU A 83 -25.46 -2.61 -11.86
CA LEU A 83 -25.18 -2.06 -13.19
C LEU A 83 -23.77 -1.48 -13.25
N MET A 84 -23.35 -0.76 -12.20
CA MET A 84 -21.96 -0.32 -12.05
C MET A 84 -21.00 -1.50 -11.99
N SER A 85 -21.30 -2.52 -11.18
CA SER A 85 -20.50 -3.73 -11.07
C SER A 85 -20.34 -4.45 -12.42
N ALA A 86 -21.45 -4.66 -13.15
CA ALA A 86 -21.41 -5.26 -14.49
C ALA A 86 -20.59 -4.41 -15.47
N LYS A 87 -20.72 -3.07 -15.42
CA LYS A 87 -19.93 -2.15 -16.25
C LYS A 87 -18.44 -2.21 -15.91
N LEU A 88 -18.06 -2.34 -14.63
CA LEU A 88 -16.66 -2.49 -14.25
C LEU A 88 -16.08 -3.82 -14.74
N ALA A 89 -16.86 -4.90 -14.67
CA ALA A 89 -16.45 -6.21 -15.16
C ALA A 89 -16.12 -6.22 -16.66
N THR A 90 -16.76 -5.37 -17.47
CA THR A 90 -16.46 -5.29 -18.92
C THR A 90 -15.05 -4.78 -19.23
N HIS A 91 -14.36 -4.14 -18.28
CA HIS A 91 -12.97 -3.73 -18.44
C HIS A 91 -11.97 -4.90 -18.32
N PHE A 92 -12.43 -6.06 -17.87
CA PHE A 92 -11.61 -7.25 -17.63
C PHE A 92 -12.13 -8.46 -18.41
N PRO A 93 -12.33 -8.38 -19.74
CA PRO A 93 -12.94 -9.46 -20.53
C PRO A 93 -12.07 -10.72 -20.59
N PHE A 94 -10.80 -10.61 -20.20
CA PHE A 94 -9.86 -11.71 -20.14
C PHE A 94 -10.02 -12.59 -18.90
N LEU A 95 -10.82 -12.18 -17.90
CA LEU A 95 -11.03 -12.96 -16.69
C LEU A 95 -11.95 -14.16 -16.95
N ASP A 96 -11.46 -15.34 -16.57
CA ASP A 96 -12.22 -16.58 -16.62
C ASP A 96 -12.87 -16.85 -15.25
N PRO A 97 -14.22 -16.78 -15.14
CA PRO A 97 -14.91 -17.01 -13.87
C PRO A 97 -14.79 -18.45 -13.35
N ALA A 98 -14.35 -19.41 -14.17
CA ALA A 98 -14.08 -20.78 -13.73
C ALA A 98 -12.72 -20.92 -13.00
N LYS A 99 -11.84 -19.92 -13.09
CA LYS A 99 -10.50 -19.93 -12.48
C LYS A 99 -10.44 -19.06 -11.24
N LYS A 100 -9.57 -19.44 -10.30
CA LYS A 100 -9.29 -18.62 -9.11
C LYS A 100 -8.35 -17.48 -9.49
N MET A 101 -8.81 -16.24 -9.33
CA MET A 101 -7.98 -15.07 -9.60
C MET A 101 -6.95 -14.83 -8.49
N ILE A 102 -5.70 -14.62 -8.88
CA ILE A 102 -4.61 -14.14 -8.03
C ILE A 102 -4.27 -12.72 -8.48
N LEU A 103 -4.66 -11.72 -7.68
CA LEU A 103 -4.28 -10.32 -7.92
C LEU A 103 -2.90 -10.04 -7.31
N VAL A 104 -1.97 -9.55 -8.11
CA VAL A 104 -0.60 -9.22 -7.70
C VAL A 104 -0.38 -7.72 -7.82
N THR A 105 0.22 -7.10 -6.81
CA THR A 105 0.71 -5.72 -6.89
C THR A 105 2.12 -5.65 -6.31
N GLY A 106 2.97 -4.80 -6.90
CA GLY A 106 4.35 -4.68 -6.47
C GLY A 106 5.08 -3.60 -7.24
N HIS A 107 5.81 -2.73 -6.55
CA HIS A 107 6.54 -1.61 -7.17
C HIS A 107 7.68 -1.05 -6.29
N ARG A 108 7.95 -1.71 -5.15
CA ARG A 108 8.92 -1.25 -4.16
C ARG A 108 10.34 -1.27 -4.73
N ARG A 109 11.08 -0.17 -4.51
CA ARG A 109 12.43 0.04 -5.06
C ARG A 109 13.42 -0.98 -4.51
N GLU A 110 13.27 -1.35 -3.24
CA GLU A 110 14.08 -2.37 -2.58
C GLU A 110 13.95 -3.76 -3.23
N ASN A 111 12.93 -4.00 -4.06
CA ASN A 111 12.80 -5.25 -4.81
C ASN A 111 13.57 -5.26 -6.14
N PHE A 112 14.22 -4.15 -6.53
CA PHE A 112 14.96 -4.07 -7.80
C PHE A 112 16.24 -4.92 -7.80
N ASP A 113 16.78 -5.27 -6.62
CA ASP A 113 17.92 -6.18 -6.44
C ASP A 113 17.50 -7.67 -6.57
N GLY A 114 16.87 -8.00 -7.71
CA GLY A 114 16.44 -9.36 -8.05
C GLY A 114 15.20 -9.87 -7.30
N GLY A 115 14.61 -9.08 -6.39
CA GLY A 115 13.35 -9.41 -5.71
C GLY A 115 12.20 -9.60 -6.69
N ILE A 116 12.05 -8.69 -7.65
CA ILE A 116 11.04 -8.79 -8.71
C ILE A 116 11.27 -10.04 -9.56
N HIS A 117 12.51 -10.37 -9.93
CA HIS A 117 12.81 -11.59 -10.70
C HIS A 117 12.36 -12.85 -9.96
N ARG A 118 12.61 -12.94 -8.63
CA ARG A 118 12.16 -14.08 -7.82
C ARG A 118 10.63 -14.16 -7.74
N ILE A 119 9.95 -13.01 -7.63
CA ILE A 119 8.48 -12.95 -7.67
C ILE A 119 7.99 -13.43 -9.04
N CYS A 120 8.52 -12.89 -10.14
CA CYS A 120 8.14 -13.31 -11.50
C CYS A 120 8.38 -14.80 -11.73
N ALA A 121 9.49 -15.36 -11.25
CA ALA A 121 9.76 -16.80 -11.33
C ALA A 121 8.72 -17.63 -10.53
N ALA A 122 8.25 -17.14 -9.38
CA ALA A 122 7.16 -17.77 -8.64
C ALA A 122 5.82 -17.66 -9.40
N LEU A 123 5.51 -16.50 -9.97
CA LEU A 123 4.30 -16.29 -10.76
C LEU A 123 4.29 -17.14 -12.03
N LYS A 124 5.42 -17.26 -12.75
CA LYS A 124 5.56 -18.15 -13.91
C LYS A 124 5.26 -19.60 -13.54
N ARG A 125 5.73 -20.08 -12.38
CA ARG A 125 5.41 -21.43 -11.88
C ARG A 125 3.91 -21.60 -11.57
N LEU A 126 3.29 -20.59 -10.98
CA LEU A 126 1.85 -20.62 -10.67
C LEU A 126 0.97 -20.53 -11.92
N ALA A 127 1.41 -19.79 -12.94
CA ALA A 127 0.67 -19.56 -14.19
C ALA A 127 0.48 -20.83 -15.03
N VAL A 128 1.29 -21.87 -14.81
CA VAL A 128 1.15 -23.17 -15.50
C VAL A 128 -0.07 -23.95 -15.01
N ARG A 129 -0.58 -23.63 -13.81
CA ARG A 129 -1.75 -24.31 -13.25
C ARG A 129 -3.02 -23.88 -13.99
N GLU A 130 -3.85 -24.85 -14.36
CA GLU A 130 -5.09 -24.60 -15.10
C GLU A 130 -6.20 -23.99 -14.24
N ASP A 131 -6.13 -24.16 -12.91
CA ASP A 131 -7.18 -23.75 -11.96
C ASP A 131 -7.07 -22.29 -11.48
N VAL A 132 -6.03 -21.57 -11.89
CA VAL A 132 -5.76 -20.19 -11.46
C VAL A 132 -5.53 -19.25 -12.64
N GLN A 133 -5.81 -17.97 -12.40
CA GLN A 133 -5.48 -16.89 -13.33
C GLN A 133 -4.81 -15.76 -12.56
N ILE A 134 -3.65 -15.31 -13.04
CA ILE A 134 -2.90 -14.24 -12.39
C ILE A 134 -3.19 -12.92 -13.10
N VAL A 135 -3.58 -11.90 -12.33
CA VAL A 135 -3.72 -10.52 -12.82
C VAL A 135 -2.69 -9.66 -12.12
N TYR A 136 -1.80 -9.05 -12.91
CA TYR A 136 -0.76 -8.18 -12.40
C TYR A 136 -0.83 -6.80 -13.06
N PRO A 137 -1.51 -5.81 -12.46
CA PRO A 137 -1.42 -4.41 -12.87
C PRO A 137 -0.01 -3.86 -12.56
N VAL A 138 0.88 -3.98 -13.54
CA VAL A 138 2.29 -3.58 -13.42
C VAL A 138 2.40 -2.05 -13.37
N HIS A 139 3.18 -1.53 -12.41
CA HIS A 139 3.46 -0.10 -12.34
C HIS A 139 4.23 0.36 -13.58
N PRO A 140 3.93 1.54 -14.17
CA PRO A 140 4.61 2.03 -15.39
C PRO A 140 6.08 2.43 -15.20
N ASN A 141 6.69 2.15 -14.04
CA ASN A 141 8.09 2.47 -13.81
C ASN A 141 8.94 1.54 -14.68
N PRO A 142 9.85 2.05 -15.54
CA PRO A 142 10.67 1.22 -16.42
C PRO A 142 11.43 0.12 -15.68
N ASN A 143 11.91 0.40 -14.46
CA ASN A 143 12.65 -0.58 -13.64
C ASN A 143 11.79 -1.77 -13.17
N VAL A 144 10.47 -1.61 -13.17
CA VAL A 144 9.51 -2.68 -12.86
C VAL A 144 9.05 -3.33 -14.17
N CYS A 145 8.64 -2.50 -15.14
CA CYS A 145 8.03 -2.95 -16.39
C CYS A 145 8.97 -3.81 -17.23
N SER A 146 10.27 -3.47 -17.31
CA SER A 146 11.25 -4.25 -18.08
C SER A 146 11.39 -5.67 -17.53
N VAL A 147 11.54 -5.83 -16.22
CA VAL A 147 11.73 -7.12 -15.55
C VAL A 147 10.48 -8.00 -15.62
N VAL A 148 9.29 -7.40 -15.55
CA VAL A 148 8.04 -8.17 -15.61
C VAL A 148 7.75 -8.68 -17.03
N ASN A 149 8.21 -7.96 -18.05
CA ASN A 149 7.99 -8.33 -19.46
C ASN A 149 9.06 -9.26 -20.04
N GLU A 150 10.06 -9.65 -19.25
CA GLU A 150 11.05 -10.68 -19.57
C GLU A 150 10.55 -12.09 -19.22
#